data_AF-A0A957MT48-F1
#
_entry.id   AF-A0A957MT48-F1
#
_cell.length_a   1.000
_cell.length_b   1.000
_cell.length_c   1.000
_cell.angle_alpha   90.00
_cell.angle_beta   90.00
_cell.angle_gamma   90.00
#
_symmetry.space_group_name_H-M   'P 1'
#
loop_
_entity.id
_entity.type
_entity.pdbx_description
1 polymer ?
#
loop_
_entity_poly.entity_id
_entity_poly.type
_entity_poly.pdbx_seq_one_letter_code
_entity_poly.pdbx_strand_id
1 'polypeptide(L)'
;MIDWDAIDTVLLDMDGTLLDLHFDNHFWQEHVPVRYAERHGLPHAEARSRLTDIYRAKAGTLDWYCVDYWTRELQLDIARLKE
;
A
#
# COMPACT_ATOMS: atom_id res chain seq x y z
N MET A 1 29.55 -3.18 20.19
CA MET A 1 29.31 -4.10 19.07
C MET A 1 28.33 -5.14 19.59
N ILE A 2 27.27 -5.46 18.85
CA ILE A 2 26.26 -6.42 19.30
C ILE A 2 26.89 -7.82 19.36
N ASP A 3 26.66 -8.55 20.45
CA ASP A 3 27.11 -9.92 20.64
C ASP A 3 26.11 -10.86 19.95
N TRP A 4 26.46 -11.30 18.75
CA TRP A 4 25.58 -12.09 17.88
C TRP A 4 25.41 -13.54 18.36
N ASP A 5 26.34 -14.04 19.17
CA ASP A 5 26.33 -15.43 19.66
C ASP A 5 25.28 -15.65 20.76
N ALA A 6 24.71 -14.57 21.31
CA ALA A 6 23.65 -14.61 22.33
C ALA A 6 22.24 -14.45 21.75
N ILE A 7 22.07 -14.41 20.42
CA ILE A 7 20.79 -14.19 19.76
C ILE A 7 20.34 -15.47 19.05
N ASP A 8 19.30 -16.12 19.60
CA ASP A 8 18.76 -17.36 19.03
C ASP A 8 17.88 -17.15 17.79
N THR A 9 17.29 -15.96 17.63
CA THR A 9 16.38 -15.66 16.51
C THR A 9 16.39 -14.17 16.17
N VAL A 10 16.50 -13.86 14.88
CA VAL A 10 16.35 -12.51 14.33
C VAL A 10 15.10 -12.49 13.46
N LEU A 11 14.13 -11.66 13.84
CA LEU A 11 12.98 -11.34 12.99
C LEU A 11 13.26 -9.99 12.34
N LEU A 12 13.30 -9.97 11.02
CA LEU A 12 13.49 -8.76 10.22
C LEU A 12 12.18 -8.45 9.51
N ASP A 13 11.69 -7.23 9.65
CA ASP A 13 10.66 -6.67 8.79
C ASP A 13 11.36 -5.82 7.72
N MET A 14 10.91 -5.90 6.46
CA MET A 14 11.43 -5.03 5.39
C MET A 14 11.03 -3.56 5.62
N ASP A 15 9.97 -3.30 6.40
CA ASP A 15 9.40 -1.96 6.60
C ASP A 15 9.42 -1.49 8.06
N GLY A 16 10.22 -2.13 8.93
CA GLY A 16 10.80 -1.51 10.15
C GLY A 16 9.88 -0.89 11.20
N THR A 17 8.57 -1.04 11.15
CA THR A 17 7.66 -0.60 12.20
C THR A 17 6.60 -1.66 12.45
N LEU A 18 6.09 -1.72 13.69
CA LEU A 18 4.78 -2.30 13.96
C LEU A 18 3.80 -1.63 13.00
N LEU A 19 3.56 -2.24 11.84
CA LEU A 19 2.68 -1.73 10.81
C LEU A 19 1.38 -1.33 11.48
N ASP A 20 1.10 -0.02 11.51
CA ASP A 20 -0.21 0.43 11.92
C ASP A 20 -1.17 0.03 10.80
N LEU A 21 -1.72 -1.18 10.95
CA LEU A 21 -2.69 -1.74 10.03
C LEU A 21 -3.89 -0.79 9.87
N HIS A 22 -4.18 0.07 10.84
CA HIS A 22 -5.18 1.11 10.71
C HIS A 22 -4.75 2.17 9.70
N PHE A 23 -3.51 2.65 9.76
CA PHE A 23 -2.96 3.60 8.80
C PHE A 23 -2.97 3.04 7.37
N ASP A 24 -2.44 1.84 7.16
CA ASP A 24 -2.38 1.25 5.82
C ASP A 24 -3.78 0.94 5.27
N ASN A 25 -4.70 0.44 6.11
CA ASN A 25 -6.08 0.23 5.68
C ASN A 25 -6.75 1.56 5.30
N HIS A 26 -6.62 2.59 6.12
CA HIS A 26 -7.17 3.91 5.81
C HIS A 26 -6.57 4.48 4.53
N PHE A 27 -5.24 4.39 4.36
CA PHE A 27 -4.56 4.86 3.16
C PHE A 27 -5.11 4.19 1.89
N TRP A 28 -5.15 2.86 1.85
CA TRP A 28 -5.57 2.12 0.65
C TRP A 28 -7.08 2.10 0.41
N GLN A 29 -7.90 2.14 1.46
CA GLN A 29 -9.36 2.02 1.35
C GLN A 29 -10.11 3.35 1.32
N GLU A 30 -9.52 4.44 1.83
CA GLU A 30 -10.14 5.77 1.87
C GLU A 30 -9.33 6.77 1.05
N HIS A 31 -8.04 6.94 1.36
CA HIS A 31 -7.24 8.02 0.76
C HIS A 31 -6.97 7.82 -0.74
N VAL A 32 -6.48 6.64 -1.13
CA VAL A 32 -6.17 6.33 -2.54
C VAL A 32 -7.43 6.42 -3.42
N PRO A 33 -8.61 5.89 -3.04
CA PRO A 33 -9.85 6.10 -3.80
C PRO A 33 -10.25 7.55 -4.02
N VAL A 34 -10.09 8.42 -3.02
CA VAL A 34 -10.35 9.86 -3.18
C VAL A 34 -9.42 10.46 -4.23
N ARG A 35 -8.12 10.21 -4.12
CA ARG A 35 -7.13 10.74 -5.08
C ARG A 35 -7.30 10.19 -6.48
N TYR A 36 -7.66 8.92 -6.59
CA TYR A 36 -7.97 8.28 -7.86
C TYR A 36 -9.22 8.91 -8.49
N ALA A 37 -10.28 9.14 -7.72
CA ALA A 37 -11.48 9.82 -8.19
C ALA A 37 -11.18 11.23 -8.71
N GLU A 38 -10.42 12.02 -7.95
CA GLU A 38 -10.01 13.38 -8.34
C GLU A 38 -9.22 13.40 -9.65
N ARG A 39 -8.23 12.50 -9.78
CA ARG A 39 -7.37 12.45 -10.98
C ARG A 39 -8.12 12.00 -12.22
N HIS A 40 -9.03 11.03 -12.09
CA HIS A 40 -9.74 10.42 -13.21
C HIS A 40 -11.11 11.06 -13.48
N GLY A 41 -11.53 12.06 -12.69
CA GLY A 41 -12.82 12.72 -12.82
C GLY A 41 -14.01 11.80 -12.55
N LEU A 42 -13.84 10.80 -11.67
CA LEU A 42 -14.85 9.79 -11.38
C LEU A 42 -15.60 10.11 -10.08
N PRO A 43 -16.87 9.68 -9.94
CA PRO A 43 -17.52 9.64 -8.65
C PRO A 43 -16.74 8.75 -7.66
N HIS A 44 -16.65 9.16 -6.40
CA HIS A 44 -15.91 8.42 -5.37
C HIS A 44 -16.36 6.95 -5.25
N ALA A 45 -17.67 6.69 -5.31
CA ALA A 45 -18.21 5.34 -5.27
C ALA A 45 -17.73 4.47 -6.45
N GLU A 46 -17.61 5.05 -7.63
CA GLU A 46 -17.13 4.35 -8.82
C GLU A 46 -15.62 4.08 -8.72
N ALA A 47 -14.83 5.06 -8.30
CA ALA A 47 -13.40 4.91 -8.05
C ALA A 47 -13.12 3.79 -7.03
N ARG A 48 -13.86 3.78 -5.92
CA ARG A 48 -13.75 2.74 -4.89
C ARG A 48 -14.08 1.35 -5.41
N SER A 49 -15.14 1.21 -6.21
CA SER A 49 -15.49 -0.07 -6.83
C SER A 49 -14.39 -0.57 -7.75
N ARG A 50 -13.88 0.29 -8.64
CA ARG A 50 -12.80 -0.07 -9.58
C ARG A 50 -11.53 -0.49 -8.84
N LEU A 51 -11.10 0.29 -7.85
CA LEU A 51 -9.91 -0.04 -7.06
C LEU A 51 -10.08 -1.36 -6.30
N THR A 52 -11.26 -1.65 -5.77
CA THR A 52 -11.53 -2.92 -5.10
C THR A 52 -11.28 -4.11 -6.03
N ASP A 53 -11.70 -4.02 -7.30
CA ASP A 53 -11.48 -5.08 -8.27
C ASP A 53 -10.01 -5.22 -8.67
N ILE A 54 -9.31 -4.10 -8.89
CA ILE A 54 -7.87 -4.09 -9.18
C ILE A 54 -7.08 -4.70 -8.01
N TYR A 55 -7.41 -4.31 -6.78
CA TYR A 55 -6.78 -4.84 -5.58
C TYR A 55 -6.99 -6.36 -5.48
N ARG A 56 -8.22 -6.84 -5.66
CA ARG A 56 -8.52 -8.29 -5.63
C ARG A 56 -7.74 -9.06 -6.68
N ALA A 57 -7.55 -8.50 -7.88
CA ALA A 57 -6.80 -9.14 -8.96
C ALA A 57 -5.30 -9.28 -8.66
N LYS A 58 -4.76 -8.44 -7.76
CA LYS A 58 -3.32 -8.41 -7.42
C LYS A 58 -3.01 -8.94 -6.04
N ALA A 59 -4.01 -9.17 -5.19
CA ALA A 59 -3.85 -9.74 -3.86
C ALA A 59 -3.05 -11.05 -3.91
N GLY A 60 -2.02 -11.16 -3.07
CA GLY A 60 -1.15 -12.35 -2.99
C GLY A 60 -0.08 -12.46 -4.07
N THR A 61 0.07 -11.48 -4.96
CA THR A 61 1.16 -11.41 -5.94
C THR A 61 2.30 -10.53 -5.44
N LEU A 62 3.49 -10.63 -6.05
CA LEU A 62 4.60 -9.72 -5.72
C LEU A 62 4.27 -8.25 -6.03
N ASP A 63 3.47 -8.01 -7.09
CA ASP A 63 2.98 -6.67 -7.45
C ASP A 63 2.19 -6.02 -6.32
N TRP A 64 1.52 -6.81 -5.47
CA TRP A 64 0.77 -6.31 -4.30
C TRP A 64 1.63 -5.45 -3.38
N TYR A 65 2.88 -5.85 -3.19
CA TYR A 65 3.83 -5.21 -2.28
C TYR A 65 4.70 -4.15 -2.97
N CYS A 66 4.45 -3.85 -4.26
CA CYS A 66 5.31 -2.97 -5.06
C CYS A 66 4.69 -1.57 -5.22
N VAL A 67 5.27 -0.57 -4.55
CA VAL A 67 4.84 0.84 -4.67
C VAL A 67 4.96 1.37 -6.10
N ASP A 68 6.02 0.98 -6.83
CA ASP A 68 6.21 1.39 -8.23
C ASP A 68 5.13 0.79 -9.15
N TYR A 69 4.69 -0.44 -8.87
CA TYR A 69 3.59 -1.07 -9.59
C TYR A 69 2.32 -0.24 -9.43
N TRP A 70 1.92 0.05 -8.19
CA TRP A 70 0.72 0.83 -7.90
C TRP A 70 0.81 2.26 -8.44
N THR A 71 2.00 2.85 -8.44
CA THR A 71 2.24 4.18 -9.01
C THR A 71 1.94 4.20 -10.51
N ARG A 72 2.39 3.19 -11.25
CA ARG A 72 2.12 3.06 -12.68
C ARG A 72 0.66 2.69 -12.96
N GLU A 73 0.14 1.71 -12.24
CA GLU A 73 -1.20 1.14 -12.47
C GLU A 73 -2.30 2.16 -12.19
N LEU A 74 -2.21 2.86 -11.05
CA LEU A 74 -3.22 3.84 -10.64
C LEU A 74 -2.98 5.21 -11.24
N GLN A 75 -1.79 5.40 -11.84
CA GLN A 75 -1.25 6.70 -12.20
C GLN A 75 -1.35 7.64 -11.00
N LEU A 76 -0.73 7.31 -9.88
CA LEU A 76 -0.73 8.15 -8.68
C LEU A 76 0.66 8.07 -8.06
N ASP A 77 1.20 9.16 -7.53
CA ASP A 77 2.47 9.11 -6.81
C ASP A 77 2.23 8.52 -5.41
N ILE A 78 2.20 7.18 -5.34
CA ILE A 78 1.81 6.46 -4.12
C ILE A 78 2.78 6.73 -2.98
N ALA A 79 4.08 6.86 -3.27
CA ALA A 79 5.10 7.18 -2.27
C ALA A 79 4.82 8.55 -1.65
N ARG A 80 4.56 9.57 -2.47
CA ARG A 80 4.26 10.92 -1.98
C ARG A 80 2.91 11.04 -1.27
N LEU A 81 1.94 10.19 -1.60
CA LEU A 81 0.66 10.18 -0.92
C LEU A 81 0.74 9.61 0.51
N LYS A 82 1.82 8.87 0.85
CA LYS A 82 2.06 8.32 2.19
C LYS A 82 2.78 9.29 3.15
N GLU A 83 3.34 10.41 2.66
CA GLU A 83 4.01 11.45 3.46
C GLU A 83 3.02 12.45 4.09
#